data_AF-A0A534JFH2-F1
#
_entry.id   AF-A0A534JFH2-F1
#
_cell.length_a   1.000
_cell.length_b   1.000
_cell.length_c   1.000
_cell.angle_alpha   90.00
_cell.angle_beta   90.00
_cell.angle_gamma   90.00
#
_symmetry.space_group_name_H-M   'P 1'
#
loop_
_entity.id
_entity.type
_entity.pdbx_description
1 polymer ?
#
loop_
_entity_poly.entity_id
_entity_poly.type
_entity_poly.pdbx_seq_one_letter_code
_entity_poly.pdbx_strand_id
1 'polypeptide(L)'
;MAVPANVGPPKTIVFRYPNLEQKLRDQFVYQAYASVAEVTKQKFIPGNRLVLKFNEEVIGEGQIILVEKVTLATLTAYDAIVGGYESVDTLRKDTWKAIVGDVKKPEEVEFFRILFRWL
;
A
#
# COMPACT_ATOMS: atom_id res chain seq x y z
N MET A 1 -6.07 21.05 -2.74
CA MET A 1 -4.97 21.01 -3.74
C MET A 1 -5.19 19.78 -4.61
N ALA A 2 -5.46 19.93 -5.91
CA ALA A 2 -5.71 18.79 -6.80
C ALA A 2 -4.37 18.20 -7.25
N VAL A 3 -4.15 16.90 -7.02
CA VAL A 3 -2.97 16.21 -7.56
C VAL A 3 -3.19 16.06 -9.07
N PRO A 4 -2.33 16.65 -9.92
CA PRO A 4 -2.49 16.58 -11.37
C PRO A 4 -2.43 15.13 -11.84
N ALA A 5 -3.28 14.79 -12.82
CA ALA A 5 -3.29 13.45 -13.40
C ALA A 5 -1.95 13.20 -14.12
N ASN A 6 -1.23 12.17 -13.71
CA ASN A 6 -0.06 11.71 -14.45
C ASN A 6 -0.56 10.74 -15.54
N VAL A 7 -0.36 11.10 -16.81
CA VAL A 7 -0.89 10.43 -18.02
C VAL A 7 -0.23 9.06 -18.31
N GLY A 8 0.61 8.56 -17.39
CA GLY A 8 1.19 7.23 -17.48
C GLY A 8 0.14 6.11 -17.33
N PRO A 9 0.45 4.88 -17.81
CA PRO A 9 -0.44 3.73 -17.65
C PRO A 9 -0.75 3.47 -16.16
N PRO A 10 -1.97 3.00 -15.83
CA PRO A 10 -2.34 2.73 -14.45
C PRO A 10 -1.37 1.75 -13.78
N LYS A 11 -0.99 2.07 -12.54
CA LYS A 11 -0.17 1.19 -11.70
C LYS A 11 -1.08 0.22 -10.96
N THR A 12 -0.58 -0.90 -10.48
CA THR A 12 -1.40 -1.91 -9.79
C THR A 12 -0.84 -2.21 -8.41
N ILE A 13 -1.71 -2.24 -7.41
CA ILE A 13 -1.42 -2.79 -6.08
C ILE A 13 -2.34 -3.96 -5.82
N VAL A 14 -1.78 -5.02 -5.25
CA VAL A 14 -2.50 -6.25 -4.91
C VAL A 14 -2.49 -6.42 -3.40
N PHE A 15 -3.68 -6.34 -2.81
CA PHE A 15 -3.94 -6.68 -1.42
C PHE A 15 -4.21 -8.18 -1.32
N ARG A 16 -3.62 -8.81 -0.30
CA ARG A 16 -3.78 -10.26 -0.04
C ARG A 16 -4.26 -10.57 1.38
N TYR A 17 -4.27 -9.58 2.26
CA TYR A 17 -4.68 -9.78 3.65
C TYR A 17 -6.21 -9.91 3.73
N PRO A 18 -6.76 -11.08 4.13
CA PRO A 18 -8.19 -11.37 4.01
C PRO A 18 -9.09 -10.37 4.76
N ASN A 19 -8.66 -9.90 5.92
CA ASN A 19 -9.47 -9.00 6.75
C ASN A 19 -9.58 -7.58 6.17
N LEU A 20 -8.85 -7.26 5.09
CA LEU A 20 -9.02 -5.99 4.37
C LEU A 20 -10.13 -6.02 3.34
N GLU A 21 -10.59 -7.19 2.89
CA GLU A 21 -11.48 -7.29 1.72
C GLU A 21 -12.72 -6.40 1.86
N GLN A 22 -13.45 -6.51 2.96
CA GLN A 22 -14.66 -5.73 3.18
C GLN A 22 -14.37 -4.23 3.20
N LYS A 23 -13.33 -3.80 3.95
CA LYS A 23 -12.94 -2.39 4.05
C LYS A 23 -12.45 -1.81 2.72
N LEU A 24 -11.82 -2.65 1.89
CA LEU A 24 -11.39 -2.29 0.55
C LEU A 24 -12.58 -2.08 -0.38
N ARG A 25 -13.57 -3.00 -0.35
CA ARG A 25 -14.81 -2.89 -1.13
C ARG A 25 -15.65 -1.69 -0.70
N ASP A 26 -15.66 -1.40 0.60
CA ASP A 26 -16.32 -0.22 1.16
C ASP A 26 -15.50 1.08 1.02
N GLN A 27 -14.33 1.02 0.37
CA GLN A 27 -13.46 2.17 0.09
C GLN A 27 -12.95 2.91 1.35
N PHE A 28 -12.73 2.18 2.45
CA PHE A 28 -12.21 2.70 3.72
C PHE A 28 -10.69 2.53 3.91
N VAL A 29 -9.99 2.00 2.91
CA VAL A 29 -8.53 1.86 2.94
C VAL A 29 -7.90 2.94 2.06
N TYR A 30 -6.94 3.68 2.58
CA TYR A 30 -6.28 4.78 1.85
C TYR A 30 -4.77 4.61 1.75
N GLN A 31 -4.22 3.56 2.36
CA GLN A 31 -2.80 3.25 2.34
C GLN A 31 -2.55 1.82 1.87
N ALA A 32 -1.49 1.69 1.08
CA ALA A 32 -0.95 0.42 0.63
C ALA A 32 0.55 0.37 0.87
N TYR A 33 1.11 -0.85 0.81
CA TYR A 33 2.53 -1.08 1.03
C TYR A 33 3.10 -1.86 -0.15
N ALA A 34 4.32 -1.53 -0.55
CA ALA A 34 4.99 -2.17 -1.67
C ALA A 34 6.49 -2.32 -1.40
N SER A 35 7.08 -3.40 -1.90
CA SER A 35 8.53 -3.59 -1.85
C SER A 35 9.27 -2.56 -2.71
N VAL A 36 10.56 -2.34 -2.41
CA VAL A 36 11.44 -1.51 -3.25
C VAL A 36 11.47 -2.01 -4.70
N ALA A 37 11.45 -3.33 -4.90
CA ALA A 37 11.43 -3.95 -6.22
C ALA A 37 10.15 -3.61 -7.00
N GLU A 38 8.98 -3.68 -6.36
CA GLU A 38 7.70 -3.32 -6.97
C GLU A 38 7.64 -1.84 -7.32
N VAL A 39 8.08 -0.97 -6.41
CA VAL A 39 8.10 0.48 -6.63
C VAL A 39 9.04 0.85 -7.78
N THR A 40 10.21 0.23 -7.84
CA THR A 40 11.18 0.46 -8.91
C THR A 40 10.66 -0.04 -10.26
N LYS A 41 10.03 -1.23 -10.30
CA LYS A 41 9.47 -1.82 -11.52
C LYS A 41 8.28 -1.02 -12.05
N GLN A 42 7.35 -0.65 -11.18
CA GLN A 42 6.13 0.05 -11.58
C GLN A 42 6.35 1.56 -11.71
N LYS A 43 7.36 2.13 -11.05
CA LYS A 43 7.61 3.57 -10.94
C LYS A 43 6.38 4.28 -10.36
N PHE A 44 6.01 3.95 -9.12
CA PHE A 44 4.92 4.66 -8.43
C PHE A 44 5.32 6.12 -8.19
N ILE A 45 4.56 7.04 -8.75
CA ILE A 45 4.77 8.48 -8.62
C ILE A 45 3.43 9.12 -8.22
N PRO A 46 3.43 10.13 -7.33
CA PRO A 46 2.24 10.94 -7.07
C PRO A 46 1.55 11.40 -8.36
N GLY A 47 0.22 11.29 -8.37
CA GLY A 47 -0.62 11.60 -9.53
C GLY A 47 -0.89 10.42 -10.46
N ASN A 48 -0.16 9.30 -10.36
CA ASN A 48 -0.50 8.10 -11.11
C ASN A 48 -1.87 7.54 -10.70
N ARG A 49 -2.62 7.05 -11.70
CA ARG A 49 -3.78 6.20 -11.46
C ARG A 49 -3.32 4.85 -10.89
N LEU A 50 -4.07 4.35 -9.93
CA LEU A 50 -3.79 3.12 -9.21
C LEU A 50 -4.99 2.19 -9.36
N VAL A 51 -4.79 1.01 -9.90
CA VAL A 51 -5.76 -0.08 -9.90
C VAL A 51 -5.56 -0.87 -8.61
N LEU A 52 -6.59 -0.95 -7.81
CA LEU A 52 -6.60 -1.72 -6.57
C LEU A 52 -7.16 -3.10 -6.86
N LYS A 53 -6.41 -4.13 -6.49
CA LYS A 53 -6.84 -5.52 -6.59
C LYS A 53 -6.86 -6.19 -5.23
N PHE A 54 -7.89 -6.99 -5.00
CA PHE A 54 -7.87 -7.98 -3.93
C PHE A 54 -7.65 -9.35 -4.57
N ASN A 55 -6.51 -9.98 -4.28
CA ASN A 55 -6.01 -11.12 -5.04
C ASN A 55 -5.94 -10.82 -6.56
N GLU A 56 -6.76 -11.48 -7.38
CA GLU A 56 -6.80 -11.25 -8.84
C GLU A 56 -7.93 -10.32 -9.27
N GLU A 57 -8.89 -10.04 -8.39
CA GLU A 57 -10.09 -9.24 -8.66
C GLU A 57 -9.78 -7.74 -8.54
N VAL A 58 -10.23 -6.96 -9.52
CA VAL A 58 -10.19 -5.49 -9.45
C VAL A 58 -11.35 -5.02 -8.58
N ILE A 59 -11.01 -4.34 -7.48
CA ILE A 59 -11.97 -3.82 -6.50
C ILE A 59 -12.23 -2.32 -6.66
N GLY A 60 -11.36 -1.62 -7.39
CA GLY A 60 -11.56 -0.20 -7.67
C GLY A 60 -10.32 0.48 -8.22
N GLU A 61 -10.45 1.79 -8.40
CA GLU A 61 -9.37 2.67 -8.85
C GLU A 61 -9.13 3.78 -7.84
N GLY A 62 -7.90 4.27 -7.81
CA GLY A 62 -7.48 5.37 -6.99
C GLY A 62 -6.44 6.23 -7.69
N GLN A 63 -5.98 7.26 -6.99
CA GLN A 63 -4.88 8.11 -7.42
C GLN A 63 -3.86 8.23 -6.29
N ILE A 64 -2.59 8.00 -6.63
CA ILE A 64 -1.49 8.12 -5.68
C ILE A 64 -1.33 9.58 -5.26
N ILE A 65 -1.26 9.81 -3.95
CA ILE A 65 -1.02 11.11 -3.33
C ILE A 65 0.42 11.22 -2.87
N LEU A 66 0.93 10.17 -2.21
CA LEU A 66 2.27 10.15 -1.62
C LEU A 66 2.89 8.77 -1.78
N VAL A 67 4.20 8.75 -2.01
CA VAL A 67 5.02 7.53 -1.99
C VAL A 67 6.21 7.84 -1.08
N GLU A 68 6.33 7.12 0.02
CA GLU A 68 7.30 7.40 1.07
C GLU A 68 7.97 6.11 1.55
N LYS A 69 9.26 6.19 1.86
CA LYS A 69 10.00 5.06 2.45
C LYS A 69 9.70 4.92 3.94
N VAL A 70 9.50 3.70 4.38
CA VAL A 70 9.24 3.34 5.78
C VAL A 70 9.91 2.01 6.11
N THR A 71 10.03 1.69 7.40
CA THR A 71 10.43 0.37 7.91
C THR A 71 9.38 -0.16 8.88
N LEU A 72 9.49 -1.43 9.30
CA LEU A 72 8.53 -2.01 10.26
C LEU A 72 8.55 -1.24 11.59
N ALA A 73 9.73 -0.76 12.01
CA ALA A 73 9.91 0.03 13.21
C ALA A 73 9.22 1.40 13.15
N THR A 74 9.12 2.01 11.97
CA THR A 74 8.49 3.34 11.79
C THR A 74 6.98 3.29 11.59
N LEU A 75 6.39 2.10 11.40
CA LEU A 75 4.93 1.96 11.25
C LEU A 75 4.23 2.26 12.57
N THR A 76 3.18 3.08 12.49
CA THR A 76 2.40 3.55 13.63
C THR A 76 1.00 2.93 13.69
N ALA A 77 0.31 3.13 14.82
CA ALA A 77 -1.10 2.75 14.93
C ALA A 77 -2.00 3.51 13.93
N TYR A 78 -1.63 4.74 13.57
CA TYR A 78 -2.35 5.51 12.56
C TYR A 78 -2.25 4.87 11.18
N ASP A 79 -1.08 4.33 10.83
CA ASP A 79 -0.87 3.60 9.57
C ASP A 79 -1.71 2.32 9.48
N ALA A 80 -1.92 1.66 10.62
CA ALA A 80 -2.82 0.50 10.68
C ALA A 80 -4.27 0.93 10.41
N ILE A 81 -4.74 2.01 11.04
CA ILE A 81 -6.11 2.52 10.85
C ILE A 81 -6.34 2.91 9.37
N VAL A 82 -5.45 3.72 8.80
CA VAL A 82 -5.59 4.21 7.41
C VAL A 82 -5.38 3.07 6.39
N GLY A 83 -4.55 2.09 6.72
CA GLY A 83 -4.35 0.87 5.94
C GLY A 83 -5.46 -0.18 6.12
N GLY A 84 -6.43 0.06 7.00
CA GLY A 84 -7.56 -0.86 7.25
C GLY A 84 -7.24 -2.05 8.16
N TYR A 85 -6.07 -2.10 8.78
CA TYR A 85 -5.67 -3.16 9.70
C TYR A 85 -6.28 -2.98 11.09
N GLU A 86 -6.46 -4.08 11.81
CA GLU A 86 -7.00 -4.09 13.17
C GLU A 86 -6.01 -3.52 14.19
N SER A 87 -4.71 -3.67 13.94
CA SER A 87 -3.64 -3.18 14.82
C SER A 87 -2.34 -2.97 14.05
N VAL A 88 -1.41 -2.21 14.65
CA VAL A 88 -0.05 -2.05 14.12
C VAL A 88 0.71 -3.38 14.08
N ASP A 89 0.47 -4.27 15.05
CA ASP A 89 1.05 -5.62 15.05
C ASP A 89 0.58 -6.46 13.87
N THR A 90 -0.72 -6.38 13.52
CA THR A 90 -1.28 -7.06 12.34
C THR A 90 -0.64 -6.53 11.07
N LEU A 91 -0.58 -5.20 10.93
CA LEU A 91 0.06 -4.53 9.79
C LEU A 91 1.52 -4.95 9.64
N ARG A 92 2.29 -4.95 10.73
CA ARG A 92 3.70 -5.34 10.72
C ARG A 92 3.88 -6.79 10.32
N LYS A 93 3.04 -7.70 10.83
CA LYS A 93 3.08 -9.13 10.48
C LYS A 93 2.76 -9.38 9.02
N ASP A 94 1.74 -8.73 8.48
CA ASP A 94 1.37 -8.87 7.06
C ASP A 94 2.47 -8.31 6.16
N THR A 95 2.96 -7.10 6.45
CA THR A 95 4.05 -6.46 5.72
C THR A 95 5.33 -7.29 5.79
N TRP A 96 5.64 -7.86 6.94
CA TRP A 96 6.79 -8.74 7.08
C TRP A 96 6.66 -9.94 6.15
N LYS A 97 5.53 -10.64 6.19
CA LYS A 97 5.30 -11.84 5.37
C LYS A 97 5.23 -11.55 3.87
N ALA A 98 4.56 -10.47 3.48
CA ALA A 98 4.23 -10.18 2.08
C ALA A 98 5.29 -9.35 1.35
N ILE A 99 6.05 -8.52 2.08
CA ILE A 99 6.94 -7.50 1.48
C ILE A 99 8.39 -7.70 1.92
N VAL A 100 8.65 -7.82 3.22
CA VAL A 100 10.03 -7.87 3.76
C VAL A 100 10.67 -9.25 3.53
N GLY A 101 9.93 -10.32 3.78
CA GLY A 101 10.43 -11.70 3.69
C GLY A 101 11.32 -12.11 4.86
N ASP A 102 11.99 -13.26 4.70
CA ASP A 102 12.86 -13.83 5.74
C ASP A 102 14.28 -13.24 5.66
N VAL A 103 14.57 -12.29 6.54
CA VAL A 103 15.83 -11.55 6.61
C VAL A 103 16.32 -11.46 8.06
N LYS A 104 17.64 -11.31 8.25
CA LYS A 104 18.24 -11.22 9.60
C LYS A 104 17.75 -10.04 10.44
N LYS A 105 17.33 -8.93 9.81
CA LYS A 105 16.89 -7.70 10.48
C LYS A 105 15.67 -7.10 9.78
N PRO A 106 14.47 -7.67 9.97
CA PRO A 106 13.27 -7.23 9.26
C PRO A 106 12.84 -5.80 9.64
N GLU A 107 13.15 -5.39 10.88
CA GLU A 107 12.86 -4.06 11.44
C GLU A 107 13.52 -2.90 10.66
N GLU A 108 14.69 -3.16 10.05
CA GLU A 108 15.51 -2.16 9.35
C GLU A 108 15.29 -2.17 7.82
N VAL A 109 14.48 -3.09 7.30
CA VAL A 109 14.24 -3.18 5.85
C VAL A 109 13.33 -2.05 5.39
N GLU A 110 13.83 -1.26 4.44
CA GLU A 110 13.06 -0.23 3.76
C GLU A 110 12.03 -0.87 2.81
N PHE A 111 10.80 -0.38 2.89
CA PHE A 111 9.75 -0.57 1.89
C PHE A 111 8.99 0.75 1.72
N PHE A 112 7.97 0.76 0.87
CA PHE A 112 7.24 1.98 0.55
C PHE A 112 5.81 1.93 1.08
N ARG A 113 5.40 3.02 1.72
CA ARG A 113 4.01 3.38 2.01
C ARG A 113 3.48 4.22 0.86
N ILE A 114 2.34 3.83 0.32
CA ILE A 114 1.67 4.50 -0.80
C ILE A 114 0.32 5.00 -0.29
N LEU A 115 0.20 6.32 -0.12
CA LEU A 115 -1.07 6.97 0.19
C LEU A 115 -1.81 7.24 -1.11
N PHE A 116 -3.10 6.92 -1.16
CA PHE A 116 -3.94 7.18 -2.31
C PHE A 116 -5.34 7.67 -1.89
N ARG A 117 -6.06 8.25 -2.83
CA ARG A 117 -7.52 8.48 -2.72
C ARG A 117 -8.25 7.58 -3.70
N TRP A 118 -9.46 7.18 -3.36
CA TRP A 118 -10.39 6.52 -4.28
C TRP A 118 -10.85 7.48 -5.38
N LEU A 119 -11.21 6.92 -6.55
CA LEU A 119 -11.76 7.63 -7.71
C LEU A 119 -13.17 7.16 -8.03
#